data_AF-A0A3A5V6G4-F1
#
_entry.id   AF-A0A3A5V6G4-F1
#
_cell.length_a   1.000
_cell.length_b   1.000
_cell.length_c   1.000
_cell.angle_alpha   90.00
_cell.angle_beta   90.00
_cell.angle_gamma   90.00
#
_symmetry.space_group_name_H-M   'P 1'
#
loop_
_entity.id
_entity.type
_entity.pdbx_description
1 polymer ?
#
loop_
_entity_poly.entity_id
_entity_poly.type
_entity_poly.pdbx_seq_one_letter_code
_entity_poly.pdbx_strand_id
1 'polypeptide(L)'
;LASLIHDLSRLHYASGTDFDIVGLRLSLIEGWRETAPRKWASDNVFYSHRGGLAIWEYEQCLLDVIEATSHQSGAPEPAVGLIAHVPSFQKKMFNNRTIGALSIMAGFFGITSIYRTFPPSSQEIVMPSLFIIASAALMRTYRRMSPSPEIPFNLLG
;
A
#
# COMPACT_ATOMS: atom_id res chain seq x y z
N LEU A 1 -11.75 2.57 -11.25
CA LEU A 1 -10.43 3.21 -11.02
C LEU A 1 -9.27 2.31 -11.42
N ALA A 2 -9.11 1.11 -10.85
CA ALA A 2 -7.97 0.24 -11.19
C ALA A 2 -7.87 -0.08 -12.68
N SER A 3 -8.99 -0.38 -13.36
CA SER A 3 -9.04 -0.52 -14.82
C SER A 3 -8.60 0.74 -15.54
N LEU A 4 -9.08 1.93 -15.13
CA LEU A 4 -8.67 3.21 -15.73
C LEU A 4 -7.16 3.50 -15.57
N ILE A 5 -6.61 3.18 -14.40
CA ILE A 5 -5.18 3.32 -14.12
C ILE A 5 -4.35 2.35 -14.95
N HIS A 6 -4.85 1.12 -15.11
CA HIS A 6 -4.24 0.11 -15.97
C HIS A 6 -4.27 0.52 -17.46
N ASP A 7 -5.41 1.00 -17.95
CA ASP A 7 -5.57 1.52 -19.31
C ASP A 7 -4.68 2.74 -19.56
N LEU A 8 -4.56 3.63 -18.58
CA LEU A 8 -3.62 4.75 -18.62
C LEU A 8 -2.17 4.26 -18.78
N SER A 9 -1.77 3.23 -18.04
CA SER A 9 -0.43 2.62 -18.17
C SER A 9 -0.23 2.00 -19.56
N ARG A 10 -1.25 1.33 -20.12
CA ARG A 10 -1.21 0.78 -21.48
C ARG A 10 -1.07 1.86 -22.54
N LEU A 11 -1.89 2.92 -22.44
CA LEU A 11 -1.84 4.06 -23.36
C LEU A 11 -0.49 4.76 -23.28
N HIS A 12 0.03 5.00 -22.08
CA HIS A 12 1.33 5.61 -21.89
C HIS A 12 2.45 4.78 -22.53
N TYR A 13 2.44 3.46 -22.32
CA TYR A 13 3.39 2.53 -22.94
C TYR A 13 3.28 2.53 -24.48
N ALA A 14 2.06 2.44 -25.03
CA ALA A 14 1.82 2.40 -26.47
C ALA A 14 2.15 3.72 -27.17
N SER A 15 1.98 4.85 -26.48
CA SER A 15 2.21 6.19 -27.04
C SER A 15 3.69 6.57 -27.06
N GLY A 16 4.53 5.90 -26.25
CA GLY A 16 5.96 6.23 -26.12
C GLY A 16 6.22 7.66 -25.65
N THR A 17 5.29 8.27 -24.92
CA THR A 17 5.36 9.67 -24.48
C THR A 17 6.30 9.85 -23.30
N ASP A 18 7.04 10.95 -23.24
CA ASP A 18 7.89 11.32 -22.09
C ASP A 18 7.11 11.94 -20.91
N PHE A 19 5.77 11.91 -20.93
CA PHE A 19 4.97 12.45 -19.83
C PHE A 19 5.17 11.64 -18.55
N ASP A 20 5.20 12.33 -17.39
CA ASP A 20 5.30 11.66 -16.10
C ASP A 20 4.03 10.85 -15.79
N ILE A 21 4.17 9.52 -15.83
CA ILE A 21 3.09 8.59 -15.50
C ILE A 21 2.60 8.76 -14.06
N VAL A 22 3.46 9.17 -13.12
CA VAL A 22 3.08 9.39 -11.72
C VAL A 22 2.14 10.58 -11.61
N GLY A 23 2.47 11.72 -12.24
CA GLY A 23 1.60 12.89 -12.32
C GLY A 23 0.26 12.62 -12.98
N LEU A 24 0.23 11.83 -14.05
CA LEU A 24 -1.02 11.41 -14.72
C LEU A 24 -1.89 10.55 -13.81
N ARG A 25 -1.29 9.58 -13.11
CA ARG A 25 -1.99 8.72 -12.15
C ARG A 25 -2.52 9.51 -10.96
N LEU A 26 -1.73 10.46 -10.44
CA LEU A 26 -2.14 11.33 -9.35
C LEU A 26 -3.37 12.16 -9.74
N SER A 27 -3.34 12.79 -10.92
CA SER A 27 -4.47 13.58 -11.43
C SER A 27 -5.74 12.74 -11.58
N LEU A 28 -5.61 11.50 -12.06
CA LEU A 28 -6.74 10.57 -12.17
C LEU A 28 -7.28 10.14 -10.80
N ILE A 29 -6.40 9.90 -9.83
CA ILE A 29 -6.78 9.56 -8.46
C ILE A 29 -7.49 10.76 -7.80
N GLU A 30 -6.98 11.97 -7.96
CA GLU A 30 -7.60 13.19 -7.43
C GLU A 30 -8.99 13.42 -8.04
N GLY A 31 -9.11 13.35 -9.37
CA GLY A 31 -10.41 13.45 -10.05
C GLY A 31 -11.39 12.36 -9.61
N TRP A 32 -10.92 11.14 -9.35
CA TRP A 32 -11.74 10.08 -8.76
C TRP A 32 -12.18 10.41 -7.35
N ARG A 33 -11.30 10.97 -6.50
CA ARG A 33 -11.64 11.34 -5.11
C ARG A 33 -12.68 12.45 -5.05
N GLU A 34 -12.67 13.38 -6.00
CA GLU A 34 -13.64 14.48 -6.08
C GLU A 34 -15.03 14.01 -6.54
N THR A 35 -15.08 13.02 -7.43
CA THR A 35 -16.33 12.60 -8.09
C THR A 35 -16.96 11.34 -7.51
N ALA A 36 -16.16 10.43 -6.93
CA ALA A 36 -16.66 9.16 -6.42
C ALA A 36 -17.34 9.30 -5.05
N PRO A 37 -18.28 8.38 -4.71
CA PRO A 37 -18.87 8.32 -3.38
C PRO A 37 -17.80 8.26 -2.27
N ARG A 38 -18.05 8.92 -1.13
CA ARG A 38 -17.10 9.03 -0.01
C ARG A 38 -16.48 7.70 0.45
N LYS A 39 -17.24 6.60 0.38
CA LYS A 39 -16.75 5.25 0.72
C LYS A 39 -15.62 4.80 -0.22
N TRP A 40 -15.73 5.12 -1.50
CA TRP A 40 -14.80 4.73 -2.56
C TRP A 40 -13.65 5.74 -2.79
N ALA A 41 -13.81 6.97 -2.28
CA ALA A 41 -12.79 8.01 -2.28
C ALA A 41 -11.92 8.03 -1.00
N SER A 42 -12.19 7.15 -0.03
CA SER A 42 -11.48 7.12 1.25
C SER A 42 -10.05 6.59 1.14
N ASP A 43 -9.16 7.06 2.02
CA ASP A 43 -7.75 6.62 2.05
C ASP A 43 -7.61 5.10 2.24
N ASN A 44 -8.60 4.45 2.86
CA ASN A 44 -8.60 2.99 3.03
C ASN A 44 -8.64 2.23 1.70
N VAL A 45 -9.26 2.79 0.66
CA VAL A 45 -9.34 2.18 -0.68
C VAL A 45 -7.99 2.26 -1.41
N PHE A 46 -7.14 3.21 -1.01
CA PHE A 46 -5.80 3.39 -1.56
C PHE A 46 -4.72 2.72 -0.72
N TYR A 47 -5.06 2.27 0.49
CA TYR A 47 -4.09 1.73 1.44
C TYR A 47 -3.63 0.32 1.06
N SER A 48 -2.42 0.22 0.51
CA SER A 48 -1.83 -1.02 -0.02
C SER A 48 -1.73 -2.15 1.00
N HIS A 49 -1.47 -1.86 2.27
CA HIS A 49 -1.44 -2.90 3.32
C HIS A 49 -2.79 -3.59 3.58
N ARG A 50 -3.92 -3.07 3.07
CA ARG A 50 -5.28 -3.65 3.22
C ARG A 50 -5.96 -4.07 1.92
N GLY A 51 -5.24 -4.18 0.80
CA GLY A 51 -5.92 -4.48 -0.47
C GLY A 51 -6.33 -3.24 -1.26
N GLY A 52 -5.57 -2.14 -1.14
CA GLY A 52 -5.83 -0.91 -1.88
C GLY A 52 -5.49 -0.99 -3.38
N LEU A 53 -5.62 0.14 -4.08
CA LEU A 53 -5.47 0.29 -5.55
C LEU A 53 -4.40 -0.59 -6.21
N ALA A 54 -3.21 -0.70 -5.61
CA ALA A 54 -2.13 -1.53 -6.12
C ALA A 54 -2.55 -3.00 -6.36
N ILE A 55 -3.26 -3.62 -5.41
CA ILE A 55 -3.70 -5.02 -5.55
C ILE A 55 -4.74 -5.16 -6.69
N TRP A 56 -5.62 -4.19 -6.84
CA TRP A 56 -6.61 -4.19 -7.91
C TRP A 56 -5.97 -3.98 -9.28
N GLU A 57 -4.92 -3.15 -9.38
CA GLU A 57 -4.14 -2.97 -10.62
C GLU A 57 -3.40 -4.26 -11.00
N TYR A 58 -2.83 -4.96 -10.01
CA TYR A 58 -2.25 -6.29 -10.23
C TYR A 58 -3.28 -7.29 -10.78
N GLU A 59 -4.51 -7.30 -10.24
CA GLU A 59 -5.59 -8.14 -10.78
C GLU A 59 -5.93 -7.80 -12.23
N GLN A 60 -5.93 -6.51 -12.62
CA GLN A 60 -6.12 -6.12 -14.02
C GLN A 60 -4.98 -6.65 -14.91
N CYS A 61 -3.73 -6.54 -14.46
CA CYS A 61 -2.59 -7.09 -15.19
C CYS A 61 -2.70 -8.61 -15.38
N LEU A 62 -3.19 -9.35 -14.37
CA LEU A 62 -3.41 -10.78 -14.49
C LEU A 62 -4.51 -11.12 -15.51
N LEU A 63 -5.60 -10.36 -15.52
CA LEU A 63 -6.69 -10.55 -16.50
C LEU A 63 -6.18 -10.36 -17.92
N ASP A 64 -5.39 -9.32 -18.18
CA ASP A 64 -4.76 -9.08 -19.49
C ASP A 64 -3.86 -10.25 -19.91
N VAL A 65 -3.04 -10.78 -19.00
CA VAL A 65 -2.17 -11.93 -19.29
C VAL A 65 -2.97 -13.17 -19.63
N ILE A 66 -4.06 -13.43 -18.90
CA ILE A 66 -4.95 -14.57 -19.15
C ILE A 66 -5.62 -14.42 -20.52
N GLU A 67 -6.14 -13.24 -20.83
CA GLU A 67 -6.78 -12.94 -22.12
C GLU A 67 -5.79 -13.12 -23.28
N ALA A 68 -4.60 -12.53 -23.19
CA ALA A 68 -3.58 -12.63 -24.22
C ALA A 68 -3.09 -14.08 -24.41
N THR A 69 -2.98 -14.86 -23.32
CA THR A 69 -2.63 -16.28 -23.37
C THR A 69 -3.73 -17.10 -24.03
N SER A 70 -5.00 -16.82 -23.71
CA SER A 70 -6.18 -17.47 -24.32
C SER A 70 -6.23 -17.22 -25.83
N HIS A 71 -5.90 -16.01 -26.28
CA HIS A 71 -5.85 -15.64 -27.69
C HIS A 71 -4.51 -15.94 -28.37
N GLN A 72 -3.55 -16.57 -27.69
CA GLN A 72 -2.19 -16.82 -28.20
C GLN A 72 -1.51 -15.57 -28.78
N SER A 73 -1.84 -14.40 -28.23
CA SER A 73 -1.49 -13.08 -28.78
C SER A 73 -0.13 -12.56 -28.33
N GLY A 74 0.67 -13.39 -27.66
CA GLY A 74 1.97 -13.00 -27.09
C GLY A 74 1.86 -12.36 -25.70
N ALA A 75 2.98 -11.86 -25.18
CA ALA A 75 3.05 -11.23 -23.87
C ALA A 75 2.44 -9.82 -23.90
N PRO A 76 1.39 -9.52 -23.11
CA PRO A 76 0.80 -8.19 -23.07
C PRO A 76 1.71 -7.25 -22.25
N GLU A 77 2.32 -6.28 -22.93
CA GLU A 77 3.02 -5.17 -22.27
C GLU A 77 2.06 -3.97 -22.08
N PRO A 78 2.15 -3.24 -20.95
CA PRO A 78 3.16 -3.32 -19.88
C PRO A 78 2.81 -4.30 -18.74
N ALA A 79 1.76 -5.10 -18.87
CA ALA A 79 1.23 -5.95 -17.79
C ALA A 79 2.27 -6.99 -17.29
N VAL A 80 2.99 -7.65 -18.20
CA VAL A 80 4.03 -8.62 -17.83
C VAL A 80 5.20 -7.93 -17.11
N GLY A 81 5.65 -6.78 -17.60
CA GLY A 81 6.68 -5.98 -16.94
C GLY A 81 6.29 -5.52 -15.53
N LEU A 82 5.02 -5.15 -15.32
CA LEU A 82 4.51 -4.78 -14.00
C LEU A 82 4.44 -5.99 -13.04
N ILE A 83 3.95 -7.14 -13.52
CA ILE A 83 3.86 -8.37 -12.73
C ILE A 83 5.25 -8.84 -12.25
N ALA A 84 6.28 -8.68 -13.07
CA ALA A 84 7.65 -9.06 -12.71
C ALA A 84 8.18 -8.34 -11.44
N HIS A 85 7.66 -7.15 -11.14
CA HIS A 85 8.07 -6.35 -9.97
C HIS A 85 7.26 -6.67 -8.69
N VAL A 86 6.16 -7.42 -8.81
CA VAL A 86 5.29 -7.78 -7.67
C VAL A 86 6.01 -8.55 -6.56
N PRO A 87 6.93 -9.50 -6.83
CA PRO A 87 7.66 -10.19 -5.76
C PRO A 87 8.51 -9.24 -4.90
N SER A 88 9.16 -8.24 -5.51
CA SER A 88 9.93 -7.22 -4.78
C SER A 88 9.01 -6.38 -3.88
N PHE A 89 7.88 -5.95 -4.45
CA PHE A 89 6.84 -5.23 -3.73
C PHE A 89 6.29 -6.03 -2.54
N GLN A 90 5.97 -7.30 -2.73
CA GLN A 90 5.49 -8.20 -1.67
C GLN A 90 6.54 -8.41 -0.58
N LYS A 91 7.81 -8.58 -0.94
CA LYS A 91 8.93 -8.70 0.01
C LYS A 91 9.06 -7.44 0.87
N LYS A 92 8.97 -6.25 0.27
CA LYS A 92 8.99 -4.97 0.99
C LYS A 92 7.83 -4.86 1.96
N MET A 93 6.60 -5.15 1.51
CA MET A 93 5.42 -5.15 2.38
C MET A 93 5.52 -6.15 3.52
N PHE A 94 6.08 -7.34 3.27
CA PHE A 94 6.29 -8.36 4.29
C PHE A 94 7.28 -7.88 5.35
N ASN A 95 8.43 -7.33 4.94
CA ASN A 95 9.42 -6.77 5.87
C ASN A 95 8.85 -5.65 6.75
N ASN A 96 7.99 -4.79 6.19
CA ASN A 96 7.33 -3.73 6.95
C ASN A 96 6.43 -4.27 8.08
N ARG A 97 5.90 -5.50 7.96
CA ARG A 97 5.08 -6.13 9.02
C ARG A 97 5.86 -6.31 10.32
N THR A 98 7.18 -6.43 10.28
CA THR A 98 8.02 -6.51 11.49
C THR A 98 7.86 -5.26 12.36
N ILE A 99 7.77 -4.07 11.75
CA ILE A 99 7.56 -2.81 12.47
C ILE A 99 6.15 -2.75 13.07
N GLY A 100 5.15 -3.22 12.32
CA GLY A 100 3.79 -3.39 12.83
C GLY A 100 3.74 -4.35 14.03
N ALA A 101 4.44 -5.47 13.97
CA ALA A 101 4.53 -6.44 15.06
C ALA A 101 5.23 -5.84 16.30
N LEU A 102 6.36 -5.14 16.11
CA LEU A 102 7.05 -4.44 17.19
C LEU A 102 6.16 -3.40 17.87
N SER A 103 5.37 -2.66 17.10
CA SER A 103 4.38 -1.72 17.64
C SER A 103 3.36 -2.42 18.55
N ILE A 104 2.80 -3.54 18.10
CA ILE A 104 1.82 -4.32 18.87
C ILE A 104 2.47 -4.86 20.14
N MET A 105 3.69 -5.40 20.06
CA MET A 105 4.44 -5.90 21.22
C MET A 105 4.70 -4.79 22.24
N ALA A 106 5.17 -3.62 21.81
CA ALA A 106 5.38 -2.47 22.69
C ALA A 106 4.08 -2.06 23.40
N GLY A 107 2.97 -1.99 22.68
CA GLY A 107 1.67 -1.65 23.25
C GLY A 107 1.20 -2.69 24.27
N PHE A 108 1.38 -3.97 23.95
CA PHE A 108 1.06 -5.08 24.85
C PHE A 108 1.87 -5.01 26.16
N PHE A 109 3.19 -4.80 26.08
CA PHE A 109 4.02 -4.65 27.28
C PHE A 109 3.63 -3.42 28.11
N GLY A 110 3.32 -2.29 27.46
CA GLY A 110 2.82 -1.09 28.15
C GLY A 110 1.53 -1.36 28.92
N ILE A 111 0.51 -1.93 28.26
CA ILE A 111 -0.80 -2.20 28.86
C ILE A 111 -0.69 -3.24 29.99
N THR A 112 0.02 -4.34 29.75
CA THR A 112 0.17 -5.42 30.75
C THR A 112 0.93 -4.96 31.98
N SER A 113 1.91 -4.06 31.83
CA SER A 113 2.63 -3.47 32.95
C SER A 113 1.73 -2.57 33.80
N ILE A 114 0.85 -1.76 33.21
CA ILE A 114 -0.12 -0.95 33.96
C ILE A 114 -1.09 -1.85 34.73
N TYR A 115 -1.59 -2.91 34.07
CA TYR A 115 -2.53 -3.85 34.67
C TYR A 115 -1.94 -4.56 35.90
N ARG A 116 -0.67 -4.99 35.82
CA ARG A 116 -0.01 -5.69 36.93
C ARG A 116 0.27 -4.81 38.14
N THR A 117 0.59 -3.54 37.91
CA THR A 117 1.03 -2.63 38.98
C THR A 117 -0.12 -1.77 39.51
N PHE A 118 -1.38 -2.19 39.36
CA PHE A 118 -2.52 -1.39 39.78
C PHE A 118 -2.77 -1.48 41.30
N PRO A 119 -2.91 -0.36 42.06
CA PRO A 119 -2.80 1.05 41.63
C PRO A 119 -1.33 1.51 41.48
N PRO A 120 -0.96 2.11 40.34
CA PRO A 120 0.45 2.35 40.05
C PRO A 120 0.99 3.59 40.75
N SER A 121 2.22 3.52 41.25
CA SER A 121 2.95 4.68 41.74
C SER A 121 3.42 5.57 40.58
N SER A 122 3.74 6.84 40.85
CA SER A 122 4.16 7.80 39.82
C SER A 122 5.42 7.36 39.05
N GLN A 123 6.32 6.61 39.68
CA GLN A 123 7.53 6.07 39.04
C GLN A 123 7.22 4.86 38.14
N GLU A 124 6.26 4.03 38.52
CA GLU A 124 5.90 2.80 37.79
C GLU A 124 5.08 3.08 36.52
N ILE A 125 4.51 4.28 36.38
CA ILE A 125 3.76 4.71 35.18
C ILE A 125 4.69 5.15 34.03
N VAL A 126 5.92 5.58 34.34
CA VAL A 126 6.84 6.16 33.34
C VAL A 126 7.18 5.15 32.24
N MET A 127 7.65 3.96 32.62
CA MET A 127 8.04 2.92 31.65
C MET A 127 6.89 2.43 30.77
N PRO A 128 5.71 2.07 31.33
CA PRO A 128 4.55 1.71 30.52
C PRO A 128 4.11 2.82 29.55
N SER A 129 4.17 4.08 29.97
CA SER A 129 3.85 5.22 29.12
C SER A 129 4.82 5.34 27.93
N LEU A 130 6.12 5.15 28.16
CA LEU A 130 7.12 5.11 27.10
C LEU A 130 6.84 3.99 26.09
N PHE A 131 6.46 2.80 26.56
CA PHE A 131 6.08 1.68 25.69
C PHE A 131 4.84 1.97 24.84
N ILE A 132 3.83 2.64 25.41
CA ILE A 132 2.62 3.06 24.68
C ILE A 132 2.96 4.12 23.63
N ILE A 133 3.80 5.11 23.98
CA ILE A 133 4.26 6.14 23.03
C ILE A 133 5.07 5.49 21.89
N ALA A 134 6.00 4.59 22.22
CA ALA A 134 6.78 3.84 21.24
C ALA A 134 5.88 3.00 20.33
N SER A 135 4.86 2.34 20.88
CA SER A 135 3.84 1.61 20.12
C SER A 135 3.15 2.52 19.10
N ALA A 136 2.63 3.67 19.54
CA ALA A 136 1.96 4.64 18.66
C ALA A 136 2.88 5.18 17.57
N ALA A 137 4.14 5.50 17.91
CA ALA A 137 5.14 5.97 16.96
C ALA A 137 5.46 4.89 15.91
N LEU A 138 5.72 3.65 16.32
CA LEU A 138 5.97 2.53 15.43
C LEU A 138 4.77 2.21 14.53
N MET A 139 3.53 2.28 15.06
CA MET A 139 2.32 2.08 14.26
C MET A 139 2.17 3.17 13.20
N ARG A 140 2.46 4.43 13.54
CA ARG A 140 2.43 5.54 12.60
C ARG A 140 3.47 5.37 11.50
N THR A 141 4.69 4.97 11.87
CA THR A 141 5.76 4.64 10.93
C THR A 141 5.35 3.49 10.01
N TYR A 142 4.82 2.40 10.56
CA TYR A 142 4.32 1.26 9.78
C TYR A 142 3.27 1.69 8.74
N ARG A 143 2.28 2.51 9.13
CA ARG A 143 1.26 3.01 8.19
C ARG A 143 1.85 3.88 7.08
N ARG A 144 2.86 4.70 7.40
CA ARG A 144 3.54 5.57 6.43
C ARG A 144 4.44 4.81 5.44
N MET A 145 4.82 3.58 5.77
CA MET A 145 5.60 2.73 4.86
C MET A 145 4.74 2.02 3.82
N SER A 146 3.41 2.21 3.84
CA SER A 146 2.56 1.81 2.73
C SER A 146 2.98 2.59 1.48
N PRO A 147 3.26 1.93 0.36
CA PRO A 147 3.57 2.61 -0.89
C PRO A 147 2.38 3.45 -1.34
N SER A 148 2.67 4.63 -1.89
CA SER A 148 1.66 5.55 -2.39
C SER A 148 0.92 4.97 -3.61
N PRO A 149 -0.39 5.23 -3.75
CA PRO A 149 -1.21 4.64 -4.80
C PRO A 149 -0.85 5.10 -6.23
N GLU A 150 -0.28 6.29 -6.37
CA GLU A 150 0.10 6.89 -7.65
C GLU A 150 1.37 6.27 -8.25
N ILE A 151 2.21 5.59 -7.45
CA ILE A 151 3.49 5.05 -7.89
C ILE A 151 3.27 3.63 -8.46
N PRO A 152 3.55 3.38 -9.75
CA PRO A 152 3.43 2.04 -10.34
C PRO A 152 4.53 1.08 -9.86
N PHE A 153 4.27 -0.23 -9.97
CA PHE A 153 5.12 -1.29 -9.42
C PHE A 153 6.57 -1.28 -9.93
N ASN A 154 6.77 -0.93 -11.19
CA ASN A 154 8.09 -0.84 -11.83
C ASN A 154 8.98 0.27 -11.25
N LEU A 155 8.40 1.25 -10.55
CA LEU A 155 9.13 2.35 -9.90
C LEU A 155 9.31 2.18 -8.38
N LEU A 156 8.80 1.09 -7.81
CA LEU A 156 8.86 0.81 -6.37
C LEU A 156 10.09 -0.03 -5.94
N GLY A 157 10.91 -0.42 -6.92
CA GLY A 157 12.12 -1.24 -6.78
C GLY A 157 13.25 -0.57 -6.02
#